data_AF-M1EQP6-F1
#
_entry.id   AF-M1EQP6-F1
#
_cell.length_a   1.000
_cell.length_b   1.000
_cell.length_c   1.000
_cell.angle_alpha   90.00
_cell.angle_beta   90.00
_cell.angle_gamma   90.00
#
_symmetry.space_group_name_H-M   'P 1'
#
loop_
_entity.id
_entity.type
_entity.pdbx_description
1 polymer ?
#
loop_
_entity_poly.entity_id
_entity_poly.type
_entity_poly.pdbx_seq_one_letter_code
_entity_poly.pdbx_strand_id
1 'polypeptide(L)'
;PGLYCSGWVKRGPTGVIATTMTDSFLTGQMLLQDLKAGLLPSGPRPGYAAIEALLSSRGVQPVSFSDWEKLDAEEVSRGKGAGKPREKLLDPQEMLRLLGR
;
A
#
# COMPACT_ATOMS: atom_id res chain seq x y z
N PRO A 1 -5.77 16.19 -15.58
CA PRO A 1 -6.85 15.21 -15.29
C PRO A 1 -6.25 13.85 -14.88
N GLY A 2 -6.97 13.03 -14.09
CA GLY A 2 -6.54 11.67 -13.71
C GLY A 2 -5.94 11.51 -12.30
N LEU A 3 -6.13 12.49 -11.41
CA LEU A 3 -5.79 12.37 -9.99
C LEU A 3 -7.09 12.24 -9.18
N TYR A 4 -7.15 11.26 -8.28
CA TYR A 4 -8.31 10.96 -7.44
C TYR A 4 -7.88 10.82 -5.98
N CYS A 5 -8.82 10.91 -5.05
CA CYS A 5 -8.61 10.66 -3.63
C CYS A 5 -9.80 9.89 -3.03
N SER A 6 -9.57 9.09 -1.99
CA SER A 6 -10.59 8.33 -1.25
C SER A 6 -10.24 8.23 0.24
N GLY A 7 -11.24 7.91 1.08
CA GLY A 7 -11.04 7.72 2.52
C GLY A 7 -10.78 9.04 3.26
N TRP A 8 -9.97 8.98 4.33
CA TRP A 8 -9.77 10.14 5.21
C TRP A 8 -9.13 11.35 4.53
N VAL A 9 -8.22 11.15 3.55
CA VAL A 9 -7.63 12.28 2.80
C VAL A 9 -8.68 13.03 1.96
N LYS A 10 -9.82 12.38 1.65
CA LYS A 10 -10.95 12.98 0.95
C LYS A 10 -12.02 13.53 1.91
N ARG A 11 -12.33 12.81 2.99
CA ARG A 11 -13.52 13.02 3.83
C ARG A 11 -13.23 13.47 5.27
N GLY A 12 -11.96 13.55 5.66
CA GLY A 12 -11.53 13.80 7.03
C GLY A 12 -11.57 12.54 7.92
N PRO A 13 -10.97 12.61 9.13
CA PRO A 13 -10.71 11.45 9.98
C PRO A 13 -11.89 11.09 10.90
N THR A 14 -13.09 10.94 10.35
CA THR A 14 -14.32 10.73 11.14
C THR A 14 -15.03 9.39 10.87
N GLY A 15 -14.79 8.77 9.71
CA GLY A 15 -15.44 7.52 9.31
C GLY A 15 -14.75 6.26 9.83
N VAL A 16 -15.54 5.24 10.18
CA VAL A 16 -15.05 3.88 10.48
C VAL A 16 -14.61 3.15 9.20
N ILE A 17 -14.08 1.93 9.34
CA ILE A 17 -13.60 1.11 8.21
C ILE A 17 -14.68 0.94 7.13
N ALA A 18 -15.92 0.60 7.53
CA ALA A 18 -17.03 0.43 6.59
C ALA A 18 -17.36 1.72 5.81
N THR A 19 -17.30 2.88 6.47
CA THR A 19 -17.50 4.19 5.82
C THR A 19 -16.41 4.46 4.78
N THR A 20 -15.15 4.16 5.13
CA THR A 20 -13.99 4.32 4.22
C THR A 20 -14.08 3.38 3.02
N MET A 21 -14.53 2.14 3.23
CA MET A 21 -14.74 1.15 2.18
C MET A 21 -15.77 1.66 1.15
N THR A 22 -16.95 2.08 1.61
CA THR A 22 -18.02 2.56 0.72
C THR A 22 -17.61 3.84 -0.02
N ASP A 23 -16.97 4.81 0.64
CA ASP A 23 -16.45 6.02 -0.04
C ASP A 23 -15.36 5.70 -1.09
N SER A 24 -14.53 4.70 -0.82
CA SER A 24 -13.51 4.23 -1.77
C SER A 24 -14.14 3.56 -2.99
N PHE A 25 -15.22 2.78 -2.82
CA PHE A 25 -15.97 2.24 -3.96
C PHE A 25 -16.57 3.33 -4.84
N LEU A 26 -17.14 4.39 -4.26
CA LEU A 26 -17.64 5.52 -5.05
C LEU A 26 -16.54 6.17 -5.89
N THR A 27 -15.36 6.35 -5.31
CA THR A 27 -14.19 6.90 -6.03
C THR A 27 -13.73 5.97 -7.15
N GLY A 28 -13.67 4.66 -6.88
CA GLY A 28 -13.33 3.66 -7.89
C GLY A 28 -14.34 3.62 -9.04
N GLN A 29 -15.64 3.75 -8.75
CA GLN A 29 -16.68 3.83 -9.78
C GLN A 29 -16.51 5.07 -10.66
N MET A 30 -16.22 6.24 -10.08
CA MET A 30 -15.95 7.46 -10.85
C MET A 30 -14.71 7.30 -11.76
N LEU A 31 -13.61 6.76 -11.22
CA LEU A 31 -12.41 6.48 -12.01
C LEU A 31 -12.73 5.55 -13.20
N LEU A 32 -13.49 4.47 -12.97
CA LEU A 32 -13.89 3.54 -14.03
C LEU A 32 -14.82 4.20 -15.06
N GLN A 33 -15.69 5.12 -14.65
CA GLN A 33 -16.53 5.89 -15.56
C GLN A 33 -15.68 6.83 -16.44
N ASP A 34 -14.75 7.57 -15.84
CA ASP A 34 -13.83 8.46 -16.57
C ASP A 34 -12.94 7.68 -17.55
N LEU A 35 -12.47 6.49 -17.14
CA LEU A 35 -11.73 5.59 -18.00
C LEU A 35 -12.56 5.15 -19.22
N LYS A 36 -13.81 4.71 -18.99
CA LYS A 36 -14.72 4.29 -20.06
C LYS A 36 -15.11 5.43 -20.99
N ALA A 37 -15.25 6.64 -20.45
CA ALA A 37 -15.57 7.85 -21.20
C ALA A 37 -14.37 8.43 -21.97
N GLY A 38 -13.17 7.84 -21.86
CA GLY A 38 -11.96 8.34 -22.53
C GLY A 38 -11.44 9.65 -21.97
N LEU A 39 -11.79 9.98 -20.72
CA LEU A 39 -11.36 11.23 -20.05
C LEU A 39 -9.98 11.12 -19.41
N LEU A 40 -9.43 9.91 -19.33
CA LEU A 40 -8.07 9.63 -18.85
C LEU A 40 -7.08 9.58 -20.01
N PRO A 41 -5.80 9.98 -19.81
CA PRO A 41 -4.90 10.07 -20.94
C PRO A 41 -4.58 8.68 -21.52
N SER A 42 -4.66 8.61 -22.84
CA SER A 42 -4.61 7.40 -23.66
C SER A 42 -3.18 6.94 -23.97
N GLY A 43 -3.05 5.75 -24.53
CA GLY A 43 -1.78 5.17 -24.96
C GLY A 43 -1.01 4.44 -23.86
N PRO A 44 0.24 4.02 -24.14
CA PRO A 44 1.04 3.19 -23.22
C PRO A 44 1.31 3.89 -21.89
N ARG A 45 1.07 3.17 -20.78
CA ARG A 45 1.38 3.60 -19.41
C ARG A 45 2.38 2.63 -18.80
N PRO A 46 3.66 3.01 -18.61
CA PRO A 46 4.70 2.07 -18.20
C PRO A 46 4.56 1.59 -16.73
N GLY A 47 3.73 2.26 -15.93
CA GLY A 47 3.40 1.83 -14.57
C GLY A 47 4.62 1.59 -13.70
N TYR A 48 4.65 0.45 -13.02
CA TYR A 48 5.73 0.09 -12.10
C TYR A 48 7.12 0.07 -12.76
N ALA A 49 7.25 -0.35 -14.02
CA ALA A 49 8.57 -0.44 -14.68
C ALA A 49 9.31 0.91 -14.74
N ALA A 50 8.59 2.01 -15.00
CA ALA A 50 9.19 3.35 -14.99
C ALA A 50 9.51 3.83 -13.56
N ILE A 51 8.67 3.46 -12.58
CA ILE A 51 8.86 3.85 -11.18
C ILE A 51 10.02 3.07 -10.56
N GLU A 52 10.16 1.78 -10.85
CA GLU A 52 11.24 0.92 -10.37
C GLU A 52 12.62 1.45 -10.78
N ALA A 53 12.78 1.84 -12.06
CA ALA A 53 14.00 2.48 -12.54
C ALA A 53 14.31 3.79 -11.81
N LEU A 54 13.28 4.59 -11.52
CA LEU A 54 13.43 5.85 -10.79
C LEU A 54 13.81 5.62 -9.31
N LEU A 55 13.18 4.66 -8.65
CA LEU A 55 13.50 4.31 -7.26
C LEU A 55 14.91 3.74 -7.14
N SER A 56 15.30 2.87 -8.08
CA SER A 56 16.66 2.30 -8.16
C SER A 56 17.72 3.38 -8.35
N SER A 57 17.50 4.33 -9.26
CA SER A 57 18.45 5.45 -9.47
C SER A 57 18.57 6.39 -8.26
N ARG A 58 17.59 6.36 -7.34
CA ARG A 58 17.60 7.10 -6.07
C ARG A 58 18.10 6.26 -4.88
N GLY A 59 18.52 5.01 -5.10
CA GLY A 59 18.93 4.10 -4.03
C GLY A 59 17.79 3.67 -3.11
N VAL A 60 16.53 3.79 -3.55
CA VAL A 60 15.35 3.39 -2.76
C VAL A 60 15.00 1.95 -3.07
N GLN A 61 14.94 1.12 -2.03
CA GLN A 61 14.48 -0.26 -2.15
C GLN A 61 13.03 -0.38 -1.63
N PRO A 62 12.03 -0.70 -2.46
CA PRO A 62 10.65 -0.91 -2.02
C PRO A 62 10.52 -2.19 -1.20
N VAL A 63 9.66 -2.22 -0.17
CA VAL A 63 9.29 -3.45 0.52
C VAL A 63 8.15 -4.12 -0.26
N SER A 64 8.40 -5.30 -0.80
CA SER A 64 7.38 -6.06 -1.52
C SER A 64 6.36 -6.70 -0.56
N PHE A 65 5.24 -7.19 -1.09
CA PHE A 65 4.28 -7.93 -0.28
C PHE A 65 4.90 -9.22 0.30
N SER A 66 5.70 -9.95 -0.49
CA SER A 66 6.42 -11.14 -0.03
C SER A 66 7.50 -10.83 1.02
N ASP A 67 8.04 -9.61 1.03
CA ASP A 67 8.92 -9.19 2.13
C ASP A 67 8.11 -8.96 3.41
N TRP A 68 6.97 -8.29 3.30
CA TRP A 68 6.04 -8.13 4.42
C TRP A 68 5.58 -9.47 5.00
N GLU A 69 5.32 -10.50 4.18
CA GLU A 69 4.95 -11.84 4.66
C GLU A 69 6.03 -12.49 5.54
N LYS A 70 7.32 -12.24 5.27
CA LYS A 70 8.42 -12.69 6.14
C LYS A 70 8.37 -12.01 7.51
N LEU A 71 8.10 -10.70 7.51
CA LEU A 71 7.95 -9.92 8.73
C LEU A 71 6.72 -10.40 9.54
N ASP A 72 5.59 -10.61 8.88
CA ASP A 72 4.38 -11.14 9.51
C ASP A 72 4.62 -12.50 10.17
N ALA A 73 5.27 -13.43 9.47
CA ALA A 73 5.61 -14.75 10.00
C ALA A 73 6.50 -14.67 11.25
N GLU A 74 7.48 -13.77 11.26
CA GLU A 74 8.37 -13.55 12.39
C GLU A 74 7.62 -12.96 13.60
N GLU A 75 6.79 -11.93 13.39
CA GLU A 75 5.97 -11.34 14.46
C GLU A 75 5.03 -12.37 15.09
N VAL A 76 4.36 -13.18 14.26
CA VAL A 76 3.49 -14.28 14.71
C VAL A 76 4.29 -15.32 15.48
N SER A 77 5.49 -15.70 15.01
CA SER A 77 6.38 -16.66 15.67
C SER A 77 6.76 -16.19 17.08
N ARG A 78 7.19 -14.93 17.23
CA ARG A 78 7.55 -14.32 18.53
C ARG A 78 6.36 -14.26 19.50
N GLY A 79 5.16 -14.02 18.97
CA GLY A 79 3.93 -13.96 19.76
C GLY A 79 3.56 -15.29 20.44
N LYS A 80 3.85 -16.44 19.80
CA LYS A 80 3.46 -17.77 20.28
C LYS A 80 4.00 -18.07 21.68
N GLY A 81 5.26 -17.71 21.96
CA GLY A 81 5.89 -17.98 23.27
C GLY A 81 5.22 -17.25 24.44
N ALA A 82 4.55 -16.13 24.17
CA ALA A 82 3.84 -15.32 25.15
C ALA A 82 2.30 -15.48 25.09
N GLY A 83 1.79 -16.42 24.27
CA GLY A 83 0.34 -16.58 24.06
C GLY A 83 -0.34 -15.39 23.35
N LYS A 84 0.42 -14.59 22.61
CA LYS A 84 -0.07 -13.42 21.87
C LYS A 84 -0.34 -13.77 20.40
N PRO A 85 -1.26 -13.08 19.71
CA PRO A 85 -1.44 -13.25 18.26
C PRO A 85 -0.17 -12.93 17.46
N ARG A 86 0.62 -11.96 17.95
CA ARG A 86 1.93 -11.57 17.43
C ARG A 86 2.68 -10.71 18.45
N GLU A 87 4.00 -10.62 18.31
CA GLU A 87 4.83 -9.61 18.95
C GLU A 87 5.43 -8.71 17.86
N LYS A 88 5.02 -7.43 17.84
CA LYS A 88 5.37 -6.53 16.74
C LYS A 88 6.82 -6.10 16.81
N LEU A 89 7.46 -6.04 15.65
CA LEU A 89 8.76 -5.40 15.52
C LEU A 89 8.59 -3.88 15.54
N LEU A 90 9.27 -3.22 16.48
CA LEU A 90 9.12 -1.77 16.70
C LEU A 90 10.30 -0.96 16.16
N ASP A 91 11.48 -1.58 16.04
CA ASP A 91 12.66 -0.94 15.48
C ASP A 91 12.66 -1.07 13.94
N PRO A 92 12.61 0.06 13.19
CA PRO A 92 12.68 0.02 11.74
C PRO A 92 13.94 -0.68 11.21
N GLN A 93 15.08 -0.58 11.91
CA GLN A 93 16.31 -1.22 11.45
C GLN A 93 16.27 -2.74 11.63
N GLU A 94 15.66 -3.25 12.70
CA GLU A 94 15.40 -4.67 12.87
C GLU A 94 14.44 -5.20 11.78
N MET A 95 13.37 -4.46 11.47
CA MET A 95 12.46 -4.83 10.38
C MET A 95 13.21 -4.95 9.05
N LEU A 96 14.06 -3.97 8.71
CA LEU A 96 14.84 -3.97 7.47
C LEU A 96 15.89 -5.10 7.43
N ARG A 97 16.58 -5.34 8.55
CA ARG A 97 17.57 -6.41 8.66
C ARG A 97 16.97 -7.80 8.44
N LEU A 98 15.75 -8.04 8.95
CA LEU A 98 15.01 -9.29 8.70
C LEU A 98 14.76 -9.51 7.20
N LEU A 99 14.62 -8.42 6.44
CA LEU A 99 14.40 -8.44 4.99
C LEU A 99 15.70 -8.45 4.18
N GLY A 100 16.87 -8.53 4.84
CA GLY A 100 18.18 -8.54 4.19
C GLY A 100 18.65 -7.17 3.71
N ARG A 101 18.28 -6.10 4.41
CA ARG A 101 18.60 -4.71 4.08
C ARG A 101 19.41 -4.01 5.17
#